data_AF-A0A349UQA0-F1
#
_entry.id   AF-A0A349UQA0-F1
#
_cell.length_a   1.000
_cell.length_b   1.000
_cell.length_c   1.000
_cell.angle_alpha   90.00
_cell.angle_beta   90.00
_cell.angle_gamma   90.00
#
_symmetry.space_group_name_H-M   'P 1'
#
loop_
_entity.id
_entity.type
_entity.pdbx_description
1 polymer ?
#
loop_
_entity_poly.entity_id
_entity_poly.type
_entity_poly.pdbx_seq_one_letter_code
_entity_poly.pdbx_strand_id
1 'polypeptide(L)'
;MKATTLLPDLFCFHDTCNVYVVRDGTEAVAVDFGSGRWLRELPRLGVRSLRHVFLTHHHADQCAGLAARKTSPFVVHAPREEERFLSPAGVAAYWRARRPREGCPPSYSVLPRGLRGVRYDMADSADLFWGRRRIRFLRTPGHSLGALSVLLTHEGKQVVFCGDAAHAGATLWQPYHLEWDHWTGAGALAAWEGVRRLADLQVDLLCPAHGLAVADRPQAMLRQLARKLMDFYRAKGNVSPGERDDYADSEPLPCGARRVLPHLFQYDNNSYLLLSETGEAMLIDPPTDPKRTAPLLAELRRPPVTAATATHFHSDHTGGLPAARRRYGAKVWLHPWVAAILHRGNHRELVSFPAETVRADRLWPARGRWRWNEYEFRIAPLPGQTWWHCGFMTRVDGQKVLFSGDNFQPASRWNGTGGFCAFNGSRLEGYARSARLVLQWRPDLLAAGHRTYFRFRASRFRKVLRWASRAKSAVQALCPTGDLENDYHLHSIARESR
;
A
#
# COMPACT_ATOMS: atom_id res chain seq x y z
N MET A 1 -32.98 -5.98 10.18
CA MET A 1 -31.98 -4.91 10.43
C MET A 1 -32.74 -3.65 10.77
N LYS A 2 -32.42 -2.96 11.88
CA LYS A 2 -33.14 -1.74 12.26
C LYS A 2 -32.51 -0.54 11.57
N ALA A 3 -33.35 0.32 10.97
CA ALA A 3 -32.90 1.58 10.39
C ALA A 3 -32.81 2.65 11.49
N THR A 4 -31.80 3.51 11.41
CA THR A 4 -31.70 4.75 12.18
C THR A 4 -32.31 5.89 11.35
N THR A 5 -33.26 6.63 11.90
CA THR A 5 -33.81 7.81 11.22
C THR A 5 -32.89 9.00 11.50
N LEU A 6 -32.38 9.65 10.45
CA LEU A 6 -31.47 10.79 10.57
C LEU A 6 -32.20 12.14 10.40
N LEU A 7 -33.14 12.18 9.46
CA LEU A 7 -34.10 13.26 9.22
C LEU A 7 -35.44 12.61 8.85
N PRO A 8 -36.58 13.33 8.87
CA PRO A 8 -37.81 12.82 8.28
C PRO A 8 -37.54 12.26 6.88
N ASP A 9 -38.00 11.05 6.58
CA ASP A 9 -37.79 10.38 5.29
C ASP A 9 -36.33 10.08 4.87
N LEU A 10 -35.35 10.26 5.77
CA LEU A 10 -33.96 9.87 5.56
C LEU A 10 -33.53 8.84 6.61
N PHE A 11 -33.20 7.64 6.14
CA PHE A 11 -32.87 6.49 6.97
C PHE A 11 -31.44 6.01 6.68
N CYS A 12 -30.78 5.49 7.71
CA CYS A 12 -29.49 4.83 7.60
C CYS A 12 -29.61 3.38 8.06
N PHE A 13 -29.16 2.45 7.22
CA PHE A 13 -29.01 1.04 7.54
C PHE A 13 -27.53 0.70 7.72
N HIS A 14 -27.17 0.08 8.84
CA HIS A 14 -25.82 -0.43 9.09
C HIS A 14 -25.69 -1.84 8.49
N ASP A 15 -25.18 -1.92 7.26
CA ASP A 15 -24.90 -3.15 6.52
C ASP A 15 -23.37 -3.38 6.48
N THR A 16 -22.82 -4.03 5.44
CA THR A 16 -21.36 -4.09 5.20
C THR A 16 -20.73 -2.69 5.05
N CYS A 17 -21.53 -1.73 4.61
CA CYS A 17 -21.32 -0.30 4.78
C CYS A 17 -22.66 0.32 5.23
N ASN A 18 -22.66 1.60 5.61
CA ASN A 18 -23.88 2.37 5.75
C ASN A 18 -24.58 2.48 4.39
N VAL A 19 -25.89 2.22 4.39
CA VAL A 19 -26.76 2.45 3.24
C VAL A 19 -27.79 3.49 3.63
N TYR A 20 -27.77 4.60 2.91
CA TYR A 20 -28.70 5.70 3.16
C TYR A 20 -29.89 5.60 2.23
N VAL A 21 -31.10 5.63 2.77
CA VAL A 21 -32.34 5.56 2.01
C VAL A 21 -33.12 6.84 2.20
N VAL A 22 -33.40 7.52 1.09
CA VAL A 22 -34.24 8.71 1.04
C VAL A 22 -35.60 8.32 0.47
N ARG A 23 -36.67 8.49 1.25
CA ARG A 23 -38.05 8.20 0.85
C ARG A 23 -38.73 9.44 0.27
N ASP A 24 -39.62 9.21 -0.69
CA ASP A 24 -40.62 10.19 -1.18
C ASP A 24 -41.92 9.44 -1.49
N GLY A 25 -42.93 9.61 -0.63
CA GLY A 25 -44.16 8.82 -0.68
C GLY A 25 -43.88 7.31 -0.57
N THR A 26 -44.25 6.54 -1.60
CA THR A 26 -44.00 5.10 -1.68
C THR A 26 -42.73 4.72 -2.44
N GLU A 27 -41.96 5.71 -2.90
CA GLU A 27 -40.72 5.51 -3.63
C GLU A 27 -39.50 5.86 -2.78
N ALA A 28 -38.34 5.34 -3.18
CA ALA A 28 -37.08 5.71 -2.55
C ALA A 28 -35.91 5.71 -3.53
N VAL A 29 -34.84 6.39 -3.13
CA VAL A 29 -33.48 6.21 -3.66
C VAL A 29 -32.55 5.80 -2.53
N ALA A 30 -31.45 5.14 -2.88
CA ALA A 30 -30.42 4.75 -1.92
C ALA A 30 -29.03 5.24 -2.35
N VAL A 31 -28.18 5.51 -1.38
CA VAL A 31 -26.74 5.76 -1.57
C VAL A 31 -25.96 4.63 -0.93
N ASP A 32 -25.04 4.08 -1.72
CA ASP A 32 -24.36 2.78 -1.55
C ASP A 32 -25.35 1.61 -1.45
N PHE A 33 -24.83 0.36 -1.39
CA PHE A 33 -25.68 -0.83 -1.45
C PHE A 33 -25.41 -1.86 -0.35
N GLY A 34 -24.17 -1.93 0.14
CA GLY A 34 -23.75 -2.94 1.11
C GLY A 34 -23.99 -4.37 0.60
N SER A 35 -24.45 -5.25 1.49
CA SER A 35 -24.86 -6.61 1.14
C SER A 35 -26.26 -6.71 0.52
N GLY A 36 -27.06 -5.64 0.58
CA GLY A 36 -28.45 -5.61 0.11
C GLY A 36 -29.48 -6.20 1.08
N ARG A 37 -29.10 -6.55 2.33
CA ARG A 37 -30.03 -7.11 3.33
C ARG A 37 -31.12 -6.11 3.73
N TRP A 38 -30.80 -4.83 3.75
CA TRP A 38 -31.71 -3.72 4.04
C TRP A 38 -32.93 -3.63 3.12
N LEU A 39 -32.87 -4.19 1.90
CA LEU A 39 -34.01 -4.20 0.97
C LEU A 39 -35.26 -4.87 1.56
N ARG A 40 -35.08 -5.85 2.46
CA ARG A 40 -36.18 -6.56 3.14
C ARG A 40 -36.94 -5.66 4.12
N GLU A 41 -36.33 -4.55 4.51
CA GLU A 41 -36.89 -3.61 5.49
C GLU A 41 -37.65 -2.46 4.81
N LEU A 42 -37.48 -2.25 3.50
CA LEU A 42 -38.14 -1.18 2.75
C LEU A 42 -39.68 -1.17 2.89
N PRO A 43 -40.39 -2.31 2.83
CA PRO A 43 -41.84 -2.31 3.01
C PRO A 43 -42.28 -1.79 4.39
N ARG A 44 -41.48 -2.01 5.44
CA ARG A 44 -41.75 -1.49 6.79
C ARG A 44 -41.62 0.03 6.86
N LEU A 45 -40.83 0.63 5.96
CA LEU A 45 -40.74 2.07 5.78
C LEU A 45 -41.83 2.61 4.83
N GLY A 46 -42.78 1.79 4.38
CA GLY A 46 -43.80 2.18 3.40
C GLY A 46 -43.28 2.32 1.97
N VAL A 47 -42.03 1.91 1.71
CA VAL A 47 -41.42 1.98 0.37
C VAL A 47 -41.83 0.75 -0.43
N ARG A 48 -42.50 0.99 -1.56
CA ARG A 48 -42.94 -0.03 -2.53
C ARG A 48 -41.99 -0.15 -3.72
N SER A 49 -41.29 0.92 -4.08
CA SER A 49 -40.37 0.94 -5.22
C SER A 49 -39.08 1.67 -4.88
N LEU A 50 -37.95 0.97 -5.02
CA LEU A 50 -36.65 1.62 -5.07
C LEU A 50 -36.40 2.01 -6.53
N ARG A 51 -36.09 3.28 -6.79
CA ARG A 51 -35.88 3.80 -8.15
C ARG A 51 -34.42 3.81 -8.56
N HIS A 52 -33.57 4.36 -7.68
CA HIS A 52 -32.15 4.57 -7.96
C HIS A 52 -31.28 4.12 -6.78
N VAL A 53 -30.10 3.59 -7.11
CA VAL A 53 -28.99 3.34 -6.18
C VAL A 53 -27.78 4.08 -6.71
N PHE A 54 -27.16 4.94 -5.90
CA PHE A 54 -25.95 5.69 -6.24
C PHE A 54 -24.77 5.11 -5.48
N LEU A 55 -23.80 4.54 -6.17
CA LEU A 55 -22.55 4.09 -5.55
C LEU A 55 -21.59 5.28 -5.45
N THR A 56 -21.04 5.52 -4.26
CA THR A 56 -20.04 6.59 -4.06
C THR A 56 -18.68 6.21 -4.64
N HIS A 57 -18.32 4.93 -4.58
CA HIS A 57 -17.14 4.35 -5.21
C HIS A 57 -17.29 2.82 -5.37
N HIS A 58 -16.24 2.14 -5.86
CA HIS A 58 -16.32 0.74 -6.30
C HIS A 58 -16.05 -0.31 -5.22
N HIS A 59 -15.78 0.10 -3.97
CA HIS A 59 -15.26 -0.83 -2.98
C HIS A 59 -16.21 -2.01 -2.76
N ALA A 60 -15.63 -3.20 -2.60
CA ALA A 60 -16.36 -4.45 -2.65
C ALA A 60 -17.43 -4.56 -1.54
N ASP A 61 -17.13 -4.10 -0.34
CA ASP A 61 -18.06 -4.00 0.79
C ASP A 61 -19.25 -3.08 0.53
N GLN A 62 -19.09 -2.03 -0.27
CA GLN A 62 -20.18 -1.11 -0.62
C GLN A 62 -21.14 -1.65 -1.69
N CYS A 63 -20.69 -2.59 -2.53
CA CYS A 63 -21.47 -3.04 -3.69
C CYS A 63 -21.58 -4.57 -3.84
N ALA A 64 -21.07 -5.36 -2.90
CA ALA A 64 -21.08 -6.82 -2.94
C ALA A 64 -22.48 -7.42 -3.18
N GLY A 65 -23.52 -6.82 -2.57
CA GLY A 65 -24.89 -7.27 -2.73
C GLY A 65 -25.42 -7.16 -4.18
N LEU A 66 -24.82 -6.30 -5.01
CA LEU A 66 -25.17 -6.16 -6.42
C LEU A 66 -24.56 -7.28 -7.27
N ALA A 67 -23.40 -7.83 -6.88
CA ALA A 67 -22.69 -8.85 -7.67
C ALA A 67 -23.48 -10.15 -7.83
N ALA A 68 -24.37 -10.46 -6.87
CA ALA A 68 -25.25 -11.63 -6.93
C ALA A 68 -26.49 -11.42 -7.82
N ARG A 69 -26.77 -10.20 -8.28
CA ARG A 69 -28.00 -9.84 -9.00
C ARG A 69 -27.76 -9.85 -10.50
N LYS A 70 -28.58 -10.60 -11.25
CA LYS A 70 -28.56 -10.58 -12.73
C LYS A 70 -29.23 -9.33 -13.28
N THR A 71 -30.33 -8.92 -12.65
CA THR A 71 -31.10 -7.72 -12.95
C THR A 71 -31.56 -7.09 -11.63
N SER A 72 -31.79 -5.78 -11.65
CA SER A 72 -32.33 -5.02 -10.53
C SER A 72 -33.57 -4.25 -11.00
N PRO A 73 -34.64 -4.16 -10.19
CA PRO A 73 -35.82 -3.35 -10.51
C PRO A 73 -35.58 -1.84 -10.36
N PHE A 74 -34.33 -1.44 -10.10
CA PHE A 74 -33.86 -0.08 -9.91
C PHE A 74 -32.63 0.15 -10.78
N VAL A 75 -32.34 1.42 -11.09
CA VAL A 75 -31.14 1.83 -11.81
C VAL A 75 -29.98 1.98 -10.84
N VAL A 76 -28.83 1.39 -11.17
CA VAL A 76 -27.59 1.59 -10.41
C VAL A 76 -26.73 2.62 -11.14
N HIS A 77 -26.35 3.67 -10.44
CA HIS A 77 -25.47 4.74 -10.90
C HIS A 77 -24.12 4.62 -10.19
N ALA A 78 -23.03 4.93 -10.90
CA ALA A 78 -21.69 4.99 -10.35
C ALA A 78 -20.86 6.11 -11.01
N PRO A 79 -19.75 6.55 -10.38
CA PRO A 79 -18.86 7.53 -10.98
C PRO A 79 -18.25 7.01 -12.28
N ARG A 80 -18.11 7.91 -13.27
CA ARG A 80 -17.59 7.54 -14.59
C ARG A 80 -16.22 6.88 -14.51
N GLU A 81 -15.33 7.42 -13.69
CA GLU A 81 -13.95 6.97 -13.52
C GLU A 81 -13.83 5.62 -12.79
N GLU A 82 -14.93 5.12 -12.22
CA GLU A 82 -15.01 3.83 -11.52
C GLU A 82 -15.40 2.66 -12.44
N GLU A 83 -15.73 2.91 -13.71
CA GLU A 83 -16.10 1.86 -14.67
C GLU A 83 -15.03 0.77 -14.78
N ARG A 84 -13.75 1.14 -14.74
CA ARG A 84 -12.63 0.19 -14.78
C ARG A 84 -12.58 -0.76 -13.59
N PHE A 85 -13.23 -0.44 -12.47
CA PHE A 85 -13.27 -1.27 -11.26
C PHE A 85 -14.65 -1.89 -11.00
N LEU A 86 -15.67 -1.51 -11.77
CA LEU A 86 -17.05 -2.01 -11.61
C LEU A 86 -17.53 -2.82 -12.81
N SER A 87 -17.16 -2.48 -14.04
CA SER A 87 -17.65 -3.18 -15.23
C SER A 87 -17.08 -4.60 -15.34
N PRO A 88 -17.79 -5.56 -15.98
CA PRO A 88 -17.27 -6.91 -16.14
C PRO A 88 -15.94 -6.94 -16.91
N ALA A 89 -15.79 -6.11 -17.93
CA ALA A 89 -14.56 -5.97 -18.70
C ALA A 89 -13.44 -5.31 -17.88
N GLY A 90 -13.73 -4.21 -17.18
CA GLY A 90 -12.78 -3.52 -16.32
C GLY A 90 -12.25 -4.39 -15.19
N VAL A 91 -13.13 -5.06 -14.44
CA VAL A 91 -12.77 -5.97 -13.36
C VAL A 91 -11.92 -7.15 -13.88
N ALA A 92 -12.29 -7.73 -15.02
CA ALA A 92 -11.50 -8.80 -15.63
C ALA A 92 -10.09 -8.32 -16.04
N ALA A 93 -9.98 -7.10 -16.61
CA ALA A 93 -8.71 -6.49 -16.96
C ALA A 93 -7.85 -6.22 -15.71
N TYR A 94 -8.45 -5.67 -14.65
CA TYR A 94 -7.79 -5.44 -13.36
C TYR A 94 -7.20 -6.73 -12.79
N TRP A 95 -7.99 -7.81 -12.67
CA TRP A 95 -7.50 -9.08 -12.10
C TRP A 95 -6.51 -9.80 -13.01
N ARG A 96 -6.56 -9.59 -14.33
CA ARG A 96 -5.54 -10.07 -15.26
C ARG A 96 -4.21 -9.34 -15.06
N ALA A 97 -4.26 -8.02 -14.87
CA ALA A 97 -3.09 -7.18 -14.65
C ALA A 97 -2.47 -7.37 -13.26
N ARG A 98 -3.27 -7.69 -12.23
CA ARG A 98 -2.82 -7.88 -10.84
C ARG A 98 -1.98 -9.15 -10.60
N ARG A 99 -1.88 -10.06 -11.57
CA ARG A 99 -0.96 -11.23 -11.50
C ARG A 99 0.50 -10.76 -11.40
N PRO A 100 1.37 -11.48 -10.67
CA PRO A 100 2.49 -10.90 -9.91
C PRO A 100 3.42 -10.10 -10.81
N ARG A 101 3.16 -8.80 -10.87
CA ARG A 101 4.00 -7.79 -11.48
C ARG A 101 4.18 -6.67 -10.46
N GLU A 102 5.29 -5.99 -10.62
CA GLU A 102 5.82 -4.98 -9.71
C GLU A 102 4.79 -3.89 -9.36
N GLY A 103 4.73 -3.52 -8.09
CA GLY A 103 4.06 -2.30 -7.64
C GLY A 103 2.76 -2.48 -6.88
N CYS A 104 2.20 -1.35 -6.45
CA CYS A 104 0.97 -1.30 -5.69
C CYS A 104 -0.25 -1.35 -6.64
N PRO A 105 -1.31 -2.11 -6.33
CA PRO A 105 -2.49 -2.11 -7.16
C PRO A 105 -3.21 -0.74 -7.06
N PRO A 106 -3.84 -0.26 -8.15
CA PRO A 106 -4.53 1.03 -8.16
C PRO A 106 -5.83 1.06 -7.33
N SER A 107 -6.21 -0.08 -6.75
CA SER A 107 -7.27 -0.25 -5.78
C SER A 107 -7.05 -1.54 -5.00
N TYR A 108 -7.58 -1.60 -3.78
CA TYR A 108 -7.47 -2.74 -2.88
C TYR A 108 -8.76 -3.52 -2.68
N SER A 109 -9.91 -2.93 -3.03
CA SER A 109 -11.24 -3.50 -2.74
C SER A 109 -12.05 -3.62 -4.03
N VAL A 110 -11.59 -4.45 -4.96
CA VAL A 110 -12.30 -4.70 -6.24
C VAL A 110 -13.10 -6.00 -6.14
N LEU A 111 -14.33 -6.02 -6.66
CA LEU A 111 -15.13 -7.24 -6.71
C LEU A 111 -14.43 -8.34 -7.54
N PRO A 112 -14.61 -9.63 -7.22
CA PRO A 112 -14.08 -10.73 -8.04
C PRO A 112 -14.66 -10.78 -9.46
N ARG A 113 -15.85 -10.21 -9.67
CA ARG A 113 -16.55 -10.10 -10.96
C ARG A 113 -17.26 -8.75 -11.02
N GLY A 114 -17.22 -8.12 -12.19
CA GLY A 114 -17.88 -6.82 -12.38
C GLY A 114 -19.41 -6.91 -12.43
N LEU A 115 -20.04 -5.78 -12.15
CA LEU A 115 -21.48 -5.55 -12.09
C LEU A 115 -22.05 -5.27 -13.49
N ARG A 116 -23.24 -5.81 -13.77
CA ARG A 116 -23.97 -5.57 -15.02
C ARG A 116 -25.05 -4.52 -14.81
N GLY A 117 -25.36 -3.75 -15.86
CA GLY A 117 -26.46 -2.78 -15.84
C GLY A 117 -26.20 -1.53 -14.99
N VAL A 118 -24.93 -1.22 -14.68
CA VAL A 118 -24.53 0.02 -14.01
C VAL A 118 -24.43 1.14 -15.04
N ARG A 119 -24.99 2.31 -14.73
CA ARG A 119 -24.79 3.56 -15.48
C ARG A 119 -23.62 4.32 -14.88
N TYR A 120 -22.63 4.64 -15.71
CA TYR A 120 -21.42 5.37 -15.31
C TYR A 120 -21.59 6.87 -15.63
N ASP A 121 -22.66 7.46 -15.11
CA ASP A 121 -23.16 8.80 -15.44
C ASP A 121 -22.96 9.84 -14.34
N MET A 122 -22.39 9.47 -13.19
CA MET A 122 -22.06 10.41 -12.12
C MET A 122 -20.71 11.10 -12.40
N ALA A 123 -20.71 12.43 -12.49
CA ALA A 123 -19.53 13.28 -12.71
C ALA A 123 -19.76 14.69 -12.11
N ASP A 124 -18.69 15.46 -11.84
CA ASP A 124 -18.75 16.80 -11.20
C ASP A 124 -19.72 17.78 -11.87
N SER A 125 -19.91 17.66 -13.19
CA SER A 125 -20.77 18.54 -13.98
C SER A 125 -22.16 17.96 -14.25
N ALA A 126 -22.49 16.79 -13.70
CA ALA A 126 -23.75 16.11 -13.92
C ALA A 126 -24.75 16.39 -12.78
N ASP A 127 -25.98 16.66 -13.18
CA ASP A 127 -27.14 16.70 -12.29
C ASP A 127 -28.08 15.56 -12.68
N LEU A 128 -28.64 14.89 -11.67
CA LEU A 128 -29.73 13.94 -11.86
C LEU A 128 -30.96 14.41 -11.11
N PHE A 129 -32.13 14.25 -11.72
CA PHE A 129 -33.40 14.61 -11.11
C PHE A 129 -34.21 13.36 -10.78
N TRP A 130 -34.68 13.28 -9.54
CA TRP A 130 -35.68 12.31 -9.11
C TRP A 130 -36.91 13.08 -8.60
N GLY A 131 -37.98 13.08 -9.40
CA GLY A 131 -39.10 13.99 -9.20
C GLY A 131 -38.63 15.44 -9.25
N ARG A 132 -38.87 16.20 -8.17
CA ARG A 132 -38.41 17.60 -8.02
C ARG A 132 -37.06 17.71 -7.32
N ARG A 133 -36.48 16.61 -6.85
CA ARG A 133 -35.23 16.59 -6.09
C ARG A 133 -34.05 16.56 -7.05
N ARG A 134 -33.15 17.53 -6.90
CA ARG A 134 -31.90 17.61 -7.65
C ARG A 134 -30.78 16.92 -6.87
N ILE A 135 -30.18 15.93 -7.50
CA ILE A 135 -29.05 15.16 -7.00
C ILE A 135 -27.81 15.65 -7.75
N ARG A 136 -26.80 16.08 -7.00
CA ARG A 136 -25.53 16.56 -7.53
C ARG A 136 -24.39 15.67 -7.09
N PHE A 137 -23.27 15.81 -7.77
CA PHE A 137 -22.10 14.98 -7.58
C PHE A 137 -20.85 15.85 -7.38
N LEU A 138 -20.04 15.53 -6.37
CA LEU A 138 -18.76 16.20 -6.10
C LEU A 138 -17.65 15.17 -5.96
N ARG A 139 -16.66 15.21 -6.84
CA ARG A 139 -15.48 14.35 -6.78
C ARG A 139 -14.77 14.54 -5.46
N THR A 140 -14.56 13.42 -4.80
CA THR A 140 -13.86 13.33 -3.52
C THR A 140 -12.91 12.15 -3.60
N PRO A 141 -11.89 12.23 -4.48
CA PRO A 141 -10.95 11.15 -4.70
C PRO A 141 -10.15 10.90 -3.41
N GLY A 142 -9.55 9.73 -3.29
CA GLY A 142 -8.78 9.32 -2.11
C GLY A 142 -8.90 7.82 -1.90
N HIS A 143 -10.01 7.37 -1.32
CA HIS A 143 -10.33 5.94 -1.20
C HIS A 143 -10.34 5.20 -2.54
N SER A 144 -10.68 5.91 -3.60
CA SER A 144 -10.41 5.53 -4.98
C SER A 144 -10.14 6.77 -5.83
N LEU A 145 -9.58 6.57 -7.02
CA LEU A 145 -9.30 7.63 -7.98
C LEU A 145 -10.57 8.35 -8.48
N GLY A 146 -11.69 7.63 -8.57
CA GLY A 146 -12.98 8.11 -9.06
C GLY A 146 -14.02 8.38 -7.97
N ALA A 147 -13.67 8.26 -6.69
CA ALA A 147 -14.62 8.43 -5.59
C ALA A 147 -15.33 9.78 -5.65
N LEU A 148 -16.61 9.75 -5.30
CA LEU A 148 -17.50 10.89 -5.42
C LEU A 148 -18.52 10.93 -4.28
N SER A 149 -18.82 12.14 -3.83
CA SER A 149 -19.85 12.44 -2.84
C SER A 149 -21.17 12.80 -3.52
N VAL A 150 -22.28 12.27 -3.02
CA VAL A 150 -23.64 12.57 -3.51
C VAL A 150 -24.25 13.66 -2.65
N LEU A 151 -24.75 14.73 -3.28
CA LEU A 151 -25.32 15.89 -2.61
C LEU A 151 -26.81 15.96 -2.90
N LEU A 152 -27.60 16.11 -1.84
CA LEU A 152 -29.06 16.23 -1.91
C LEU A 152 -29.55 17.29 -0.91
N THR A 153 -30.43 18.18 -1.36
CA THR A 153 -31.21 19.02 -0.44
C THR A 153 -32.45 18.25 0.00
N HIS A 154 -32.59 18.05 1.30
CA HIS A 154 -33.66 17.27 1.90
C HIS A 154 -34.14 17.96 3.18
N GLU A 155 -35.45 18.21 3.32
CA GLU A 155 -36.01 18.98 4.44
C GLU A 155 -35.32 20.33 4.69
N GLY A 156 -34.99 21.05 3.61
CA GLY A 156 -34.27 22.33 3.68
C GLY A 156 -32.80 22.24 4.10
N LYS A 157 -32.28 21.03 4.35
CA LYS A 157 -30.89 20.78 4.74
C LYS A 157 -30.07 20.24 3.58
N GLN A 158 -28.81 20.66 3.50
CA GLN A 158 -27.83 20.12 2.57
C GLN A 158 -27.21 18.83 3.17
N VAL A 159 -27.69 17.69 2.67
CA VAL A 159 -27.16 16.36 3.02
C VAL A 159 -26.07 15.98 2.02
N VAL A 160 -24.95 15.48 2.53
CA VAL A 160 -23.81 15.03 1.71
C VAL A 160 -23.44 13.61 2.09
N PHE A 161 -23.66 12.67 1.17
CA PHE A 161 -23.23 11.28 1.29
C PHE A 161 -21.81 11.16 0.75
N CYS A 162 -20.82 11.16 1.64
CA CYS A 162 -19.43 11.38 1.24
C CYS A 162 -18.64 10.10 0.93
N GLY A 163 -19.30 8.94 0.92
CA GLY A 163 -18.60 7.65 0.86
C GLY A 163 -17.55 7.59 1.98
N ASP A 164 -16.34 7.16 1.64
CA ASP A 164 -15.19 7.12 2.56
C ASP A 164 -14.23 8.31 2.38
N ALA A 165 -14.71 9.45 1.86
CA ALA A 165 -13.92 10.69 1.82
C ALA A 165 -13.71 11.30 3.22
N ALA A 166 -14.55 10.95 4.18
CA ALA A 166 -14.44 11.38 5.58
C ALA A 166 -15.10 10.35 6.50
N HIS A 167 -14.66 10.31 7.76
CA HIS A 167 -15.29 9.57 8.85
C HIS A 167 -15.42 10.48 10.08
N ALA A 168 -16.40 10.22 10.94
CA ALA A 168 -16.60 10.93 12.21
C ALA A 168 -15.31 11.00 13.05
N GLY A 169 -15.05 12.14 13.70
CA GLY A 169 -13.80 12.37 14.44
C GLY A 169 -12.64 12.87 13.59
N ALA A 170 -12.92 13.32 12.36
CA ALA A 170 -11.93 13.75 11.39
C ALA A 170 -10.90 12.63 11.10
N THR A 171 -11.39 11.42 10.85
CA THR A 171 -10.61 10.22 10.51
C THR A 171 -11.02 9.69 9.15
N LEU A 172 -10.49 8.55 8.73
CA LEU A 172 -10.86 7.83 7.52
C LEU A 172 -11.04 6.36 7.84
N TRP A 173 -12.09 5.73 7.29
CA TRP A 173 -12.16 4.28 7.25
C TRP A 173 -10.92 3.75 6.55
N GLN A 174 -10.27 2.70 7.08
CA GLN A 174 -9.16 2.01 6.40
C GLN A 174 -8.14 2.92 5.65
N PRO A 175 -7.37 3.80 6.34
CA PRO A 175 -6.58 4.83 5.67
C PRO A 175 -5.52 4.33 4.66
N TYR A 176 -5.21 3.03 4.66
CA TYR A 176 -4.33 2.41 3.66
C TYR A 176 -4.85 2.54 2.23
N HIS A 177 -6.15 2.78 2.00
CA HIS A 177 -6.67 3.02 0.65
C HIS A 177 -6.14 4.31 -0.01
N LEU A 178 -5.53 5.20 0.77
CA LEU A 178 -4.83 6.39 0.25
C LEU A 178 -3.48 6.07 -0.39
N GLU A 179 -2.97 4.85 -0.23
CA GLU A 179 -1.66 4.43 -0.74
C GLU A 179 -1.79 3.97 -2.19
N TRP A 180 -2.11 4.85 -3.14
CA TRP A 180 -2.22 4.46 -4.55
C TRP A 180 -0.92 3.93 -5.17
N ASP A 181 0.19 4.26 -4.52
CA ASP A 181 1.50 3.68 -4.73
C ASP A 181 2.19 3.54 -3.36
N HIS A 182 3.34 2.86 -3.32
CA HIS A 182 4.04 2.62 -2.06
C HIS A 182 5.12 3.66 -1.71
N TRP A 183 5.37 4.68 -2.56
CA TRP A 183 6.48 5.63 -2.42
C TRP A 183 6.08 7.12 -2.31
N THR A 184 4.90 7.54 -2.77
CA THR A 184 4.37 8.90 -2.70
C THR A 184 3.19 9.05 -1.75
N GLY A 185 2.78 10.30 -1.53
CA GLY A 185 1.51 10.66 -0.90
C GLY A 185 0.40 11.04 -1.89
N ALA A 186 0.43 10.60 -3.16
CA ALA A 186 -0.50 11.06 -4.19
C ALA A 186 -1.98 10.86 -3.81
N GLY A 187 -2.37 9.69 -3.29
CA GLY A 187 -3.74 9.46 -2.84
C GLY A 187 -4.13 10.30 -1.61
N ALA A 188 -3.18 10.59 -0.72
CA ALA A 188 -3.40 11.50 0.40
C ALA A 188 -3.60 12.96 -0.05
N LEU A 189 -2.86 13.39 -1.06
CA LEU A 189 -3.02 14.73 -1.66
C LEU A 189 -4.38 14.84 -2.37
N ALA A 190 -4.77 13.83 -3.14
CA ALA A 190 -6.09 13.80 -3.79
C ALA A 190 -7.23 13.79 -2.76
N ALA A 191 -7.10 13.01 -1.67
CA ALA A 191 -8.03 13.04 -0.55
C ALA A 191 -8.13 14.42 0.09
N TRP A 192 -7.00 15.10 0.28
CA TRP A 192 -6.98 16.45 0.79
C TRP A 192 -7.75 17.42 -0.12
N GLU A 193 -7.55 17.36 -1.44
CA GLU A 193 -8.29 18.19 -2.41
C GLU A 193 -9.79 17.93 -2.37
N GLY A 194 -10.21 16.66 -2.28
CA GLY A 194 -11.62 16.27 -2.11
C GLY A 194 -12.24 16.82 -0.83
N VAL A 195 -11.56 16.61 0.31
CA VAL A 195 -12.03 17.07 1.62
C VAL A 195 -12.06 18.59 1.71
N ARG A 196 -11.11 19.30 1.08
CA ARG A 196 -11.13 20.77 1.01
C ARG A 196 -12.35 21.28 0.27
N ARG A 197 -12.67 20.70 -0.89
CA ARG A 197 -13.89 21.06 -1.64
C ARG A 197 -15.15 20.81 -0.82
N LEU A 198 -15.24 19.67 -0.10
CA LEU A 198 -16.34 19.41 0.82
C LEU A 198 -16.44 20.45 1.95
N ALA A 199 -15.30 20.86 2.52
CA ALA A 199 -15.25 21.81 3.64
C ALA A 199 -15.72 23.22 3.27
N ASP A 200 -15.66 23.56 1.97
CA ASP A 200 -16.06 24.86 1.43
C ASP A 200 -17.56 24.89 1.05
N LEU A 201 -18.27 23.76 1.16
CA LEU A 201 -19.72 23.70 0.99
C LEU A 201 -20.46 23.94 2.30
N GLN A 202 -21.72 24.40 2.17
CA GLN A 202 -22.69 24.21 3.25
C GLN A 202 -22.99 22.72 3.38
N VAL A 203 -22.78 22.16 4.56
CA VAL A 203 -23.07 20.78 4.91
C VAL A 203 -23.81 20.82 6.22
N ASP A 204 -25.07 20.40 6.21
CA ASP A 204 -25.91 20.32 7.42
C ASP A 204 -25.88 18.90 8.01
N LEU A 205 -25.67 17.90 7.16
CA LEU A 205 -25.51 16.51 7.55
C LEU A 205 -24.51 15.81 6.61
N LEU A 206 -23.39 15.35 7.17
CA LEU A 206 -22.40 14.55 6.46
C LEU A 206 -22.62 13.06 6.77
N CYS A 207 -22.75 12.25 5.72
CA CYS A 207 -23.16 10.86 5.77
C CYS A 207 -22.05 9.96 5.19
N PRO A 208 -21.13 9.44 6.01
CA PRO A 208 -20.05 8.58 5.54
C PRO A 208 -20.51 7.14 5.27
N ALA A 209 -19.84 6.43 4.36
CA ALA A 209 -20.11 5.01 4.10
C ALA A 209 -19.77 4.14 5.31
N HIS A 210 -18.89 4.59 6.21
CA HIS A 210 -18.59 3.92 7.47
C HIS A 210 -18.64 4.89 8.65
N GLY A 211 -19.12 4.41 9.80
CA GLY A 211 -19.22 5.20 11.03
C GLY A 211 -20.53 5.96 11.20
N LEU A 212 -20.51 7.01 12.02
CA LEU A 212 -21.69 7.81 12.35
C LEU A 212 -21.86 8.99 11.39
N ALA A 213 -23.11 9.34 11.10
CA ALA A 213 -23.43 10.59 10.43
C ALA A 213 -23.07 11.79 11.33
N VAL A 214 -22.62 12.89 10.73
CA VAL A 214 -22.08 14.06 11.43
C VAL A 214 -22.96 15.28 11.12
N ALA A 215 -23.72 15.71 12.13
CA ALA A 215 -24.54 16.92 12.09
C ALA A 215 -23.89 18.09 12.85
N ASP A 216 -23.07 17.80 13.86
CA ASP A 216 -22.39 18.84 14.64
C ASP A 216 -21.12 19.32 13.94
N ARG A 217 -21.13 20.60 13.52
CA ARG A 217 -20.00 21.34 12.92
C ARG A 217 -19.20 20.54 11.86
N PRO A 218 -19.85 19.94 10.82
CA PRO A 218 -19.18 19.09 9.86
C PRO A 218 -18.03 19.79 9.12
N GLN A 219 -18.14 21.09 8.82
CA GLN A 219 -17.07 21.85 8.16
C GLN A 219 -15.82 21.98 9.04
N ALA A 220 -15.97 22.10 10.36
CA ALA A 220 -14.84 22.14 11.27
C ALA A 220 -14.11 20.78 11.30
N MET A 221 -14.88 19.68 11.31
CA MET A 221 -14.34 18.33 11.21
C MET A 221 -13.59 18.12 9.88
N LEU A 222 -14.16 18.52 8.75
CA LEU A 222 -13.53 18.40 7.42
C LEU A 222 -12.23 19.22 7.35
N ARG A 223 -12.20 20.45 7.90
CA ARG A 223 -10.96 21.24 7.99
C ARG A 223 -9.90 20.58 8.88
N GLN A 224 -10.30 19.90 9.96
CA GLN A 224 -9.39 19.12 10.77
C GLN A 224 -8.85 17.90 10.01
N LEU A 225 -9.70 17.19 9.28
CA LEU A 225 -9.30 16.04 8.46
C LEU A 225 -8.32 16.47 7.37
N ALA A 226 -8.56 17.59 6.69
CA ALA A 226 -7.62 18.15 5.71
C ALA A 226 -6.22 18.41 6.31
N ARG A 227 -6.11 18.89 7.56
CA ARG A 227 -4.80 19.04 8.21
C ARG A 227 -4.11 17.69 8.44
N LYS A 228 -4.84 16.70 8.96
CA LYS A 228 -4.32 15.34 9.20
C LYS A 228 -3.88 14.65 7.90
N LEU A 229 -4.63 14.83 6.80
CA LEU A 229 -4.27 14.35 5.47
C LEU A 229 -2.95 14.95 4.97
N MET A 230 -2.72 16.24 5.19
CA MET A 230 -1.44 16.86 4.86
C MET A 230 -0.29 16.37 5.72
N ASP A 231 -0.53 16.05 6.99
CA ASP A 231 0.48 15.44 7.85
C ASP A 231 0.83 14.02 7.39
N PHE A 232 -0.14 13.24 6.92
CA PHE A 232 0.09 11.94 6.29
C PHE A 232 0.83 12.07 4.95
N TYR A 233 0.46 13.01 4.10
CA TYR A 233 1.19 13.35 2.86
C TYR A 233 2.66 13.67 3.17
N ARG A 234 2.93 14.51 4.18
CA ARG A 234 4.29 14.84 4.61
C ARG A 234 5.03 13.63 5.18
N ALA A 235 4.33 12.71 5.85
CA ALA A 235 4.93 11.47 6.36
C ALA A 235 5.44 10.56 5.24
N LYS A 236 4.80 10.60 4.05
CA LYS A 236 5.28 9.92 2.83
C LYS A 236 6.47 10.61 2.15
N GLY A 237 6.78 11.84 2.56
CA GLY A 237 7.91 12.62 2.06
C GLY A 237 9.26 12.20 2.66
N ASN A 238 10.29 13.01 2.39
CA ASN A 238 11.68 12.72 2.75
C ASN A 238 11.88 12.38 4.25
N VAL A 239 12.43 11.20 4.54
CA VAL A 239 12.64 10.69 5.91
C VAL A 239 13.86 11.30 6.60
N SER A 240 14.78 11.89 5.81
CA SER A 240 16.03 12.46 6.28
C SER A 240 16.34 13.77 5.54
N PRO A 241 15.49 14.81 5.68
CA PRO A 241 15.61 16.04 4.90
C PRO A 241 16.95 16.74 5.15
N GLY A 242 17.55 17.25 4.08
CA GLY A 242 18.84 17.95 4.11
C GLY A 242 20.06 17.05 4.34
N GLU A 243 19.92 15.73 4.41
CA GLU A 243 21.08 14.83 4.35
C GLU A 243 21.62 14.77 2.92
N ARG A 244 22.95 14.80 2.79
CA ARG A 244 23.62 14.51 1.53
C ARG A 244 23.49 13.03 1.21
N ASP A 245 23.39 12.70 -0.07
CA ASP A 245 23.30 11.32 -0.53
C ASP A 245 24.58 10.53 -0.32
N ASP A 246 25.75 11.16 -0.49
CA ASP A 246 27.07 10.61 -0.15
C ASP A 246 27.28 9.18 -0.73
N TYR A 247 26.99 9.02 -2.03
CA TYR A 247 27.28 7.79 -2.76
C TYR A 247 28.77 7.47 -2.66
N ALA A 248 29.09 6.19 -2.47
CA ALA A 248 30.49 5.78 -2.53
C ALA A 248 30.96 5.75 -3.99
N ASP A 249 32.26 5.96 -4.18
CA ASP A 249 32.89 5.83 -5.48
C ASP A 249 32.84 4.38 -5.95
N SER A 250 32.86 4.20 -7.27
CA SER A 250 32.88 2.87 -7.89
C SER A 250 33.41 2.96 -9.31
N GLU A 251 34.12 1.92 -9.73
CA GLU A 251 34.67 1.77 -11.07
C GLU A 251 33.62 1.10 -11.98
N PRO A 252 33.20 1.72 -13.09
CA PRO A 252 32.32 1.05 -14.06
C PRO A 252 33.08 -0.05 -14.80
N LEU A 253 32.40 -1.16 -15.08
CA LEU A 253 32.94 -2.28 -15.85
C LEU A 253 32.31 -2.33 -17.26
N PRO A 254 33.01 -2.87 -18.28
CA PRO A 254 32.49 -3.03 -19.64
C PRO A 254 31.14 -3.75 -19.73
N CYS A 255 30.89 -4.71 -18.82
CA CYS A 255 29.63 -5.44 -18.75
C CYS A 255 28.44 -4.63 -18.18
N GLY A 256 28.65 -3.34 -17.82
CA GLY A 256 27.64 -2.43 -17.26
C GLY A 256 27.47 -2.54 -15.74
N ALA A 257 28.20 -3.45 -15.09
CA ALA A 257 28.29 -3.52 -13.63
C ALA A 257 29.21 -2.42 -13.08
N ARG A 258 29.21 -2.24 -11.75
CA ARG A 258 30.11 -1.32 -11.06
C ARG A 258 30.87 -2.07 -9.96
N ARG A 259 32.18 -1.98 -9.96
CA ARG A 259 33.04 -2.46 -8.86
C ARG A 259 33.01 -1.40 -7.76
N VAL A 260 32.36 -1.72 -6.65
CA VAL A 260 32.19 -0.84 -5.48
C VAL A 260 33.39 -0.94 -4.54
N LEU A 261 33.90 -2.17 -4.35
CA LEU A 261 35.17 -2.49 -3.70
C LEU A 261 35.86 -3.59 -4.53
N PRO A 262 37.17 -3.85 -4.38
CA PRO A 262 37.87 -4.91 -5.10
C PRO A 262 37.11 -6.25 -5.17
N HIS A 263 36.46 -6.65 -4.07
CA HIS A 263 35.70 -7.89 -3.97
C HIS A 263 34.17 -7.71 -3.95
N LEU A 264 33.65 -6.50 -4.18
CA LEU A 264 32.21 -6.22 -4.17
C LEU A 264 31.75 -5.52 -5.45
N PHE A 265 30.79 -6.12 -6.13
CA PHE A 265 30.27 -5.65 -7.41
C PHE A 265 28.77 -5.41 -7.31
N GLN A 266 28.32 -4.24 -7.75
CA GLN A 266 26.91 -3.93 -7.98
C GLN A 266 26.58 -4.27 -9.43
N TYR A 267 25.48 -4.99 -9.66
CA TYR A 267 24.99 -5.29 -11.01
C TYR A 267 23.46 -5.33 -11.06
N ASP A 268 22.91 -5.08 -12.24
CA ASP A 268 21.47 -4.88 -12.44
C ASP A 268 20.89 -3.78 -11.51
N ASN A 269 19.66 -3.92 -11.00
CA ASN A 269 19.01 -2.92 -10.15
C ASN A 269 19.34 -3.13 -8.67
N ASN A 270 19.05 -4.32 -8.11
CA ASN A 270 19.19 -4.59 -6.67
C ASN A 270 20.42 -5.42 -6.30
N SER A 271 21.07 -6.01 -7.31
CA SER A 271 21.93 -7.16 -7.10
C SER A 271 23.36 -6.78 -6.75
N TYR A 272 23.97 -7.59 -5.89
CA TYR A 272 25.40 -7.54 -5.59
C TYR A 272 26.03 -8.91 -5.76
N LEU A 273 27.29 -8.93 -6.18
CA LEU A 273 28.15 -10.10 -6.17
C LEU A 273 29.31 -9.84 -5.21
N LEU A 274 29.48 -10.75 -4.26
CA LEU A 274 30.62 -10.77 -3.35
C LEU A 274 31.59 -11.87 -3.80
N LEU A 275 32.82 -11.49 -4.11
CA LEU A 275 33.87 -12.40 -4.58
C LEU A 275 34.78 -12.78 -3.40
N SER A 276 35.05 -14.06 -3.26
CA SER A 276 35.95 -14.62 -2.24
C SER A 276 37.39 -14.63 -2.73
N GLU A 277 38.36 -14.52 -1.82
CA GLU A 277 39.78 -14.79 -2.08
C GLU A 277 40.00 -16.22 -2.61
N THR A 278 39.10 -17.15 -2.30
CA THR A 278 39.10 -18.53 -2.85
C THR A 278 38.70 -18.61 -4.33
N GLY A 279 38.22 -17.51 -4.92
CA GLY A 279 37.69 -17.46 -6.28
C GLY A 279 36.20 -17.81 -6.40
N GLU A 280 35.53 -18.16 -5.30
CA GLU A 280 34.08 -18.39 -5.28
C GLU A 280 33.27 -17.09 -5.20
N ALA A 281 32.01 -17.13 -5.64
CA ALA A 281 31.11 -15.98 -5.61
C ALA A 281 29.80 -16.26 -4.85
N MET A 282 29.32 -15.24 -4.15
CA MET A 282 27.98 -15.19 -3.56
C MET A 282 27.13 -14.14 -4.29
N LEU A 283 25.91 -14.50 -4.66
CA LEU A 283 24.92 -13.55 -5.19
C LEU A 283 24.02 -13.05 -4.06
N ILE A 284 23.77 -11.74 -4.04
CA ILE A 284 22.91 -11.06 -3.09
C ILE A 284 21.82 -10.35 -3.89
N ASP A 285 20.55 -10.63 -3.56
CA ASP A 285 19.38 -10.11 -4.27
C ASP A 285 19.45 -10.34 -5.79
N PRO A 286 19.70 -11.58 -6.27
CA PRO A 286 19.89 -11.84 -7.70
C PRO A 286 18.63 -11.52 -8.52
N PRO A 287 18.81 -11.04 -9.77
CA PRO A 287 17.71 -10.55 -10.56
C PRO A 287 16.80 -11.67 -11.06
N THR A 288 15.51 -11.37 -11.22
CA THR A 288 14.52 -12.34 -11.70
C THR A 288 14.87 -12.91 -13.08
N ASP A 289 15.45 -12.09 -13.97
CA ASP A 289 16.01 -12.58 -15.23
C ASP A 289 17.46 -13.05 -15.02
N PRO A 290 17.72 -14.37 -15.00
CA PRO A 290 19.06 -14.90 -14.76
C PRO A 290 20.06 -14.57 -15.87
N LYS A 291 19.62 -14.10 -17.04
CA LYS A 291 20.52 -13.63 -18.10
C LYS A 291 21.31 -12.41 -17.66
N ARG A 292 20.75 -11.57 -16.78
CA ARG A 292 21.39 -10.35 -16.28
C ARG A 292 22.61 -10.59 -15.37
N THR A 293 22.74 -11.80 -14.82
CA THR A 293 23.90 -12.18 -14.00
C THR A 293 25.11 -12.60 -14.85
N ALA A 294 24.86 -13.13 -16.06
CA ALA A 294 25.91 -13.73 -16.90
C ALA A 294 27.03 -12.76 -17.35
N PRO A 295 26.75 -11.50 -17.72
CA PRO A 295 27.79 -10.56 -18.14
C PRO A 295 28.86 -10.32 -17.07
N LEU A 296 28.44 -10.07 -15.82
CA LEU A 296 29.38 -9.87 -14.71
C LEU A 296 30.20 -11.14 -14.43
N LEU A 297 29.56 -12.32 -14.42
CA LEU A 297 30.31 -13.55 -14.24
C LEU A 297 31.34 -13.76 -15.34
N ALA A 298 31.04 -13.43 -16.60
CA ALA A 298 32.00 -13.53 -17.70
C ALA A 298 33.19 -12.56 -17.52
N GLU A 299 32.90 -11.30 -17.15
CA GLU A 299 33.90 -10.27 -16.83
C GLU A 299 34.87 -10.75 -15.74
N LEU A 300 34.35 -11.46 -14.73
CA LEU A 300 35.12 -12.00 -13.60
C LEU A 300 35.74 -13.38 -13.86
N ARG A 301 35.83 -13.81 -15.13
CA ARG A 301 36.38 -15.14 -15.53
C ARG A 301 35.61 -16.33 -14.95
N ARG A 302 34.29 -16.18 -14.80
CA ARG A 302 33.31 -17.21 -14.43
C ARG A 302 33.61 -17.89 -13.09
N PRO A 303 33.65 -17.14 -11.98
CA PRO A 303 33.83 -17.73 -10.66
C PRO A 303 32.69 -18.70 -10.34
N PRO A 304 32.94 -19.83 -9.66
CA PRO A 304 31.88 -20.71 -9.20
C PRO A 304 30.98 -19.98 -8.19
N VAL A 305 29.68 -19.93 -8.48
CA VAL A 305 28.70 -19.33 -7.57
C VAL A 305 28.22 -20.39 -6.58
N THR A 306 28.72 -20.33 -5.35
CA THR A 306 28.45 -21.36 -4.33
C THR A 306 27.31 -21.00 -3.38
N ALA A 307 26.97 -19.71 -3.27
CA ALA A 307 25.90 -19.22 -2.40
C ALA A 307 25.04 -18.15 -3.07
N ALA A 308 23.76 -18.09 -2.67
CA ALA A 308 22.86 -17.00 -3.02
C ALA A 308 21.96 -16.65 -1.83
N THR A 309 21.66 -15.38 -1.64
CA THR A 309 20.80 -14.89 -0.55
C THR A 309 19.96 -13.71 -0.99
N ALA A 310 19.00 -13.32 -0.14
CA ALA A 310 18.18 -12.14 -0.35
C ALA A 310 17.84 -11.41 0.95
N THR A 311 17.61 -10.11 0.82
CA THR A 311 17.31 -9.19 1.94
C THR A 311 15.85 -9.29 2.38
N HIS A 312 14.90 -9.42 1.45
CA HIS A 312 13.47 -9.49 1.76
C HIS A 312 12.66 -10.14 0.64
N PHE A 313 11.37 -10.38 0.88
CA PHE A 313 10.56 -11.28 0.06
C PHE A 313 10.18 -10.75 -1.33
N HIS A 314 10.41 -9.48 -1.65
CA HIS A 314 10.00 -8.93 -2.94
C HIS A 314 10.66 -9.67 -4.12
N SER A 315 9.94 -9.75 -5.24
CA SER A 315 10.26 -10.58 -6.39
C SER A 315 11.53 -10.14 -7.12
N ASP A 316 11.84 -8.85 -7.06
CA ASP A 316 13.06 -8.23 -7.60
C ASP A 316 14.28 -8.40 -6.70
N HIS A 317 14.13 -9.05 -5.53
CA HIS A 317 15.22 -9.48 -4.64
C HIS A 317 15.33 -11.01 -4.56
N THR A 318 14.20 -11.72 -4.57
CA THR A 318 14.18 -13.18 -4.37
C THR A 318 13.91 -13.98 -5.64
N GLY A 319 13.37 -13.36 -6.68
CA GLY A 319 12.94 -14.05 -7.90
C GLY A 319 14.08 -14.69 -8.67
N GLY A 320 15.32 -14.22 -8.51
CA GLY A 320 16.50 -14.84 -9.11
C GLY A 320 17.04 -16.06 -8.36
N LEU A 321 16.63 -16.31 -7.11
CA LEU A 321 17.20 -17.37 -6.28
C LEU A 321 16.96 -18.79 -6.83
N PRO A 322 15.76 -19.15 -7.35
CA PRO A 322 15.58 -20.48 -7.94
C PRO A 322 16.47 -20.71 -9.17
N ALA A 323 16.68 -19.68 -9.99
CA ALA A 323 17.56 -19.75 -11.14
C ALA A 323 19.03 -19.85 -10.73
N ALA A 324 19.45 -19.13 -9.68
CA ALA A 324 20.80 -19.23 -9.14
C ALA A 324 21.12 -20.67 -8.70
N ARG A 325 20.18 -21.32 -7.99
CA ARG A 325 20.29 -22.72 -7.61
C ARG A 325 20.37 -23.66 -8.81
N ARG A 326 19.44 -23.54 -9.78
CA ARG A 326 19.39 -24.44 -10.95
C ARG A 326 20.60 -24.28 -11.89
N ARG A 327 21.03 -23.04 -12.14
CA ARG A 327 22.04 -22.73 -13.15
C ARG A 327 23.47 -22.84 -12.62
N TYR A 328 23.68 -22.51 -11.35
CA TYR A 328 25.02 -22.45 -10.78
C TYR A 328 25.25 -23.43 -9.62
N GLY A 329 24.22 -24.17 -9.18
CA GLY A 329 24.35 -25.05 -8.01
C GLY A 329 24.41 -24.30 -6.68
N ALA A 330 24.16 -22.99 -6.69
CA ALA A 330 24.27 -22.13 -5.51
C ALA A 330 23.34 -22.59 -4.38
N LYS A 331 23.86 -22.63 -3.15
CA LYS A 331 23.04 -22.85 -1.95
C LYS A 331 22.30 -21.57 -1.58
N VAL A 332 20.98 -21.66 -1.51
CA VAL A 332 20.11 -20.54 -1.13
C VAL A 332 20.05 -20.45 0.40
N TRP A 333 20.58 -19.36 0.95
CA TRP A 333 20.51 -19.07 2.38
C TRP A 333 19.60 -17.89 2.62
N LEU A 334 18.62 -18.07 3.50
CA LEU A 334 17.65 -17.03 3.83
C LEU A 334 17.59 -16.79 5.33
N HIS A 335 17.32 -15.55 5.70
CA HIS A 335 16.93 -15.23 7.05
C HIS A 335 15.55 -15.84 7.38
N PRO A 336 15.30 -16.36 8.61
CA PRO A 336 14.06 -17.06 8.94
C PRO A 336 12.79 -16.25 8.67
N TRP A 337 12.80 -14.92 8.88
CA TRP A 337 11.66 -14.07 8.58
C TRP A 337 11.32 -14.05 7.07
N VAL A 338 12.35 -13.97 6.22
CA VAL A 338 12.19 -13.95 4.77
C VAL A 338 11.72 -15.31 4.28
N ALA A 339 12.31 -16.39 4.80
CA ALA A 339 11.92 -17.75 4.43
C ALA A 339 10.47 -18.09 4.85
N ALA A 340 10.03 -17.63 6.03
CA ALA A 340 8.70 -17.93 6.55
C ALA A 340 7.59 -17.40 5.63
N ILE A 341 7.71 -16.16 5.13
CA ILE A 341 6.71 -15.57 4.24
C ILE A 341 6.76 -16.20 2.84
N LEU A 342 7.95 -16.59 2.36
CA LEU A 342 8.11 -17.25 1.06
C LEU A 342 7.57 -18.69 1.04
N HIS A 343 7.65 -19.41 2.16
CA HIS A 343 7.23 -20.82 2.25
C HIS A 343 5.70 -21.00 2.13
N ARG A 344 4.91 -20.03 2.60
CA ARG A 344 3.45 -20.12 2.68
C ARG A 344 2.73 -19.92 1.35
N GLY A 345 3.43 -19.45 0.31
CA GLY A 345 3.13 -19.68 -1.10
C GLY A 345 1.87 -19.03 -1.72
N ASN A 346 1.05 -18.26 -0.99
CA ASN A 346 -0.15 -17.65 -1.58
C ASN A 346 -0.64 -16.38 -0.87
N HIS A 347 0.23 -15.38 -0.75
CA HIS A 347 -0.19 -14.07 -0.25
C HIS A 347 -0.70 -13.21 -1.41
N ARG A 348 -1.96 -13.44 -1.84
CA ARG A 348 -2.62 -12.63 -2.91
C ARG A 348 -2.75 -11.14 -2.57
N GLU A 349 -2.55 -10.83 -1.30
CA GLU A 349 -2.57 -9.49 -0.77
C GLU A 349 -1.18 -8.85 -0.73
N LEU A 350 -0.08 -9.61 -0.74
CA LEU A 350 1.25 -8.98 -0.77
C LEU A 350 1.61 -8.53 -2.19
N VAL A 351 2.17 -7.33 -2.28
CA VAL A 351 2.70 -6.79 -3.54
C VAL A 351 4.08 -7.36 -3.85
N SER A 352 4.42 -7.41 -5.14
CA SER A 352 5.72 -7.87 -5.63
C SER A 352 6.15 -9.24 -5.07
N PHE A 353 5.22 -10.19 -4.87
CA PHE A 353 5.57 -11.54 -4.41
C PHE A 353 6.13 -12.39 -5.56
N PRO A 354 7.18 -13.22 -5.36
CA PRO A 354 7.78 -14.00 -6.43
C PRO A 354 6.80 -15.01 -7.03
N ALA A 355 6.85 -15.17 -8.36
CA ALA A 355 5.98 -16.09 -9.09
C ALA A 355 6.33 -17.57 -8.86
N GLU A 356 7.63 -17.87 -8.72
CA GLU A 356 8.11 -19.21 -8.37
C GLU A 356 8.31 -19.31 -6.85
N THR A 357 7.97 -20.46 -6.27
CA THR A 357 8.24 -20.72 -4.85
C THR A 357 9.74 -20.73 -4.58
N VAL A 358 10.17 -19.84 -3.68
CA VAL A 358 11.56 -19.76 -3.22
C VAL A 358 11.72 -20.65 -1.97
N ARG A 359 12.72 -21.54 -1.99
CA ARG A 359 13.04 -22.42 -0.86
C ARG A 359 14.49 -22.22 -0.44
N ALA A 360 14.71 -22.09 0.87
CA ALA A 360 16.04 -22.06 1.45
C ALA A 360 16.62 -23.48 1.53
N ASP A 361 17.88 -23.63 1.18
CA ASP A 361 18.68 -24.82 1.50
C ASP A 361 19.10 -24.81 2.97
N ARG A 362 19.39 -23.62 3.52
CA ARG A 362 19.67 -23.40 4.94
C ARG A 362 19.10 -22.07 5.42
N LEU A 363 18.75 -22.03 6.70
CA LEU A 363 18.35 -20.80 7.37
C LEU A 363 19.53 -20.19 8.10
N TRP A 364 19.68 -18.88 7.97
CA TRP A 364 20.55 -18.10 8.85
C TRP A 364 20.00 -18.04 10.28
N PRO A 365 20.82 -17.70 11.28
CA PRO A 365 20.31 -17.37 12.60
C PRO A 365 19.39 -16.14 12.52
N ALA A 366 18.33 -16.13 13.32
CA ALA A 366 17.47 -14.95 13.42
C ALA A 366 18.26 -13.71 13.86
N ARG A 367 19.19 -13.86 14.81
CA ARG A 367 20.23 -12.87 15.11
C ARG A 367 21.51 -13.63 15.41
N GLY A 368 22.64 -13.24 14.83
CA GLY A 368 23.89 -13.94 15.11
C GLY A 368 24.97 -13.70 14.08
N ARG A 369 25.89 -14.66 13.99
CA ARG A 369 26.96 -14.68 12.98
C ARG A 369 26.79 -15.87 12.04
N TRP A 370 27.21 -15.70 10.80
CA TRP A 370 27.28 -16.77 9.80
C TRP A 370 28.56 -16.60 8.99
N ARG A 371 29.25 -17.70 8.71
CA ARG A 371 30.51 -17.68 7.97
C ARG A 371 30.31 -18.27 6.57
N TRP A 372 30.88 -17.59 5.58
CA TRP A 372 31.10 -18.11 4.24
C TRP A 372 32.50 -17.69 3.81
N ASN A 373 33.37 -18.68 3.63
CA ASN A 373 34.80 -18.48 3.39
C ASN A 373 35.41 -17.54 4.47
N GLU A 374 36.12 -16.50 4.05
CA GLU A 374 36.72 -15.45 4.89
C GLU A 374 35.67 -14.49 5.49
N TYR A 375 34.49 -14.41 4.89
CA TYR A 375 33.45 -13.47 5.31
C TYR A 375 32.65 -13.98 6.51
N GLU A 376 32.71 -13.23 7.62
CA GLU A 376 31.87 -13.44 8.79
C GLU A 376 30.76 -12.38 8.85
N PHE A 377 29.55 -12.79 8.47
CA PHE A 377 28.37 -11.95 8.46
C PHE A 377 27.77 -11.82 9.86
N ARG A 378 27.51 -10.59 10.29
CA ARG A 378 26.58 -10.28 11.37
C ARG A 378 25.18 -10.13 10.77
N ILE A 379 24.21 -10.91 11.26
CA ILE A 379 22.86 -11.00 10.69
C ILE A 379 21.82 -10.61 11.74
N ALA A 380 20.77 -9.91 11.30
CA ALA A 380 19.63 -9.58 12.12
C ALA A 380 18.38 -9.25 11.28
N PRO A 381 17.18 -9.27 11.90
CA PRO A 381 16.00 -8.67 11.30
C PRO A 381 16.21 -7.16 11.21
N LEU A 382 15.85 -6.63 10.05
CA LEU A 382 15.91 -5.23 9.69
C LEU A 382 14.53 -4.88 9.10
N PRO A 383 13.42 -4.89 9.88
CA PRO A 383 12.10 -4.54 9.33
C PRO A 383 12.04 -3.08 8.86
N GLY A 384 11.24 -2.79 7.85
CA GLY A 384 11.11 -1.44 7.29
C GLY A 384 10.19 -1.46 6.08
N GLN A 385 10.78 -1.47 4.88
CA GLN A 385 10.08 -1.62 3.60
C GLN A 385 9.04 -2.72 3.66
N THR A 386 9.43 -3.87 4.20
CA THR A 386 8.56 -4.96 4.61
C THR A 386 8.87 -5.33 6.06
N TRP A 387 7.93 -5.98 6.75
CA TRP A 387 8.23 -6.56 8.06
C TRP A 387 9.27 -7.68 7.95
N TRP A 388 9.18 -8.50 6.90
CA TRP A 388 10.05 -9.63 6.62
C TRP A 388 11.31 -9.23 5.85
N HIS A 389 12.04 -8.28 6.41
CA HIS A 389 13.29 -7.77 5.87
C HIS A 389 14.44 -8.06 6.85
N CYS A 390 15.60 -8.45 6.31
CA CYS A 390 16.82 -8.70 7.06
C CYS A 390 17.98 -7.83 6.56
N GLY A 391 18.90 -7.56 7.48
CA GLY A 391 20.16 -6.89 7.20
C GLY A 391 21.31 -7.80 7.60
N PHE A 392 22.36 -7.80 6.80
CA PHE A 392 23.58 -8.53 7.11
C PHE A 392 24.81 -7.69 6.76
N MET A 393 25.80 -7.72 7.64
CA MET A 393 27.00 -6.90 7.53
C MET A 393 28.23 -7.77 7.65
N THR A 394 29.19 -7.58 6.75
CA THR A 394 30.51 -8.21 6.83
C THR A 394 31.60 -7.17 6.58
N ARG A 395 32.87 -7.56 6.70
CA ARG A 395 34.00 -6.75 6.24
C ARG A 395 34.38 -7.19 4.84
N VAL A 396 34.46 -6.22 3.91
CA VAL A 396 34.92 -6.42 2.54
C VAL A 396 36.03 -5.41 2.30
N ASP A 397 37.23 -5.86 1.93
CA ASP A 397 38.37 -4.98 1.66
C ASP A 397 38.64 -3.98 2.82
N GLY A 398 38.55 -4.47 4.06
CA GLY A 398 38.73 -3.67 5.29
C GLY A 398 37.51 -2.83 5.72
N GLN A 399 36.51 -2.62 4.86
CA GLN A 399 35.33 -1.80 5.14
C GLN A 399 34.15 -2.64 5.66
N LYS A 400 33.41 -2.12 6.64
CA LYS A 400 32.14 -2.72 7.07
C LYS A 400 31.04 -2.38 6.06
N VAL A 401 30.59 -3.38 5.33
CA VAL A 401 29.51 -3.25 4.33
C VAL A 401 28.24 -3.85 4.89
N LEU A 402 27.18 -3.05 5.00
CA LEU A 402 25.84 -3.50 5.34
C LEU A 402 25.01 -3.68 4.08
N PHE A 403 24.56 -4.91 3.81
CA PHE A 403 23.53 -5.19 2.83
C PHE A 403 22.17 -4.91 3.45
N SER A 404 21.48 -3.88 2.95
CA SER A 404 20.28 -3.33 3.60
C SER A 404 19.01 -3.37 2.75
N GLY A 405 19.09 -3.88 1.51
CA GLY A 405 17.96 -3.91 0.58
C GLY A 405 17.31 -2.54 0.45
N ASP A 406 15.98 -2.49 0.52
CA ASP A 406 15.22 -1.26 0.22
C ASP A 406 14.92 -0.38 1.42
N ASN A 407 15.33 -0.77 2.62
CA ASN A 407 14.94 -0.05 3.83
C ASN A 407 15.44 1.38 3.89
N PHE A 408 16.66 1.62 3.44
CA PHE A 408 17.33 2.90 3.56
C PHE A 408 17.95 3.27 2.23
N GLN A 409 17.52 4.41 1.71
CA GLN A 409 17.93 4.94 0.44
C GLN A 409 18.55 6.33 0.66
N PRO A 410 19.35 6.84 -0.28
CA PRO A 410 19.74 8.24 -0.34
C PRO A 410 18.51 9.16 -0.29
N ALA A 411 18.64 10.36 0.28
CA ALA A 411 17.48 11.21 0.59
C ALA A 411 16.78 11.72 -0.68
N SER A 412 17.49 11.83 -1.80
CA SER A 412 16.92 12.17 -3.11
C SER A 412 16.21 11.00 -3.80
N ARG A 413 16.42 9.76 -3.33
CA ARG A 413 15.91 8.53 -3.92
C ARG A 413 14.75 8.00 -3.09
N TRP A 414 13.55 7.97 -3.67
CA TRP A 414 12.33 7.47 -3.03
C TRP A 414 12.09 8.05 -1.63
N ASN A 415 12.42 9.33 -1.41
CA ASN A 415 12.29 9.98 -0.11
C ASN A 415 13.17 9.37 1.02
N GLY A 416 14.21 8.61 0.68
CA GLY A 416 15.20 8.06 1.63
C GLY A 416 14.86 6.70 2.21
N THR A 417 13.76 6.07 1.78
CA THR A 417 13.42 4.66 2.01
C THR A 417 12.74 4.11 0.76
N GLY A 418 12.53 2.81 0.60
CA GLY A 418 11.65 2.30 -0.46
C GLY A 418 10.15 2.67 -0.27
N GLY A 419 9.82 3.50 0.73
CA GLY A 419 8.44 3.88 1.09
C GLY A 419 7.72 2.85 1.96
N PHE A 420 6.90 3.31 2.90
CA PHE A 420 6.07 2.39 3.70
C PHE A 420 4.73 2.17 3.03
N CYS A 421 4.21 0.94 3.06
CA CYS A 421 2.87 0.60 2.56
C CYS A 421 2.30 -0.57 3.37
N ALA A 422 1.00 -0.52 3.68
CA ALA A 422 0.31 -1.57 4.43
C ALA A 422 0.41 -2.93 3.71
N PHE A 423 0.35 -2.95 2.38
CA PHE A 423 0.42 -4.16 1.54
C PHE A 423 1.83 -4.75 1.41
N ASN A 424 2.87 -4.01 1.81
CA ASN A 424 4.20 -4.57 2.03
C ASN A 424 4.33 -5.29 3.39
N GLY A 425 3.29 -5.22 4.23
CA GLY A 425 3.39 -5.50 5.66
C GLY A 425 4.34 -4.52 6.36
N SER A 426 4.56 -3.33 5.80
CA SER A 426 5.44 -2.34 6.40
C SER A 426 4.86 -1.85 7.73
N ARG A 427 5.73 -1.71 8.74
CA ARG A 427 5.39 -1.12 10.03
C ARG A 427 6.35 0.02 10.32
N LEU A 428 5.82 1.17 10.73
CA LEU A 428 6.63 2.37 11.00
C LEU A 428 7.62 2.15 12.16
N GLU A 429 7.27 1.32 13.14
CA GLU A 429 8.21 0.91 14.19
C GLU A 429 9.39 0.09 13.65
N GLY A 430 9.19 -0.60 12.52
CA GLY A 430 10.22 -1.41 11.86
C GLY A 430 11.39 -0.52 11.45
N TYR A 431 11.11 0.57 10.73
CA TYR A 431 12.13 1.55 10.35
C TYR A 431 12.88 2.10 11.57
N ALA A 432 12.18 2.37 12.68
CA ALA A 432 12.83 2.85 13.89
C ALA A 432 13.77 1.78 14.50
N ARG A 433 13.33 0.52 14.58
CA ARG A 433 14.14 -0.60 15.05
C ARG A 433 15.38 -0.79 14.18
N SER A 434 15.21 -0.74 12.87
CA SER A 434 16.29 -0.88 11.90
C SER A 434 17.27 0.28 11.95
N ALA A 435 16.80 1.52 12.06
CA ALA A 435 17.68 2.69 12.19
C ALA A 435 18.51 2.64 13.48
N ARG A 436 17.95 2.20 14.61
CA ARG A 436 18.73 1.97 15.85
C ARG A 436 19.80 0.90 15.65
N LEU A 437 19.49 -0.18 14.94
CA LEU A 437 20.44 -1.24 14.65
C LEU A 437 21.59 -0.73 13.77
N VAL A 438 21.31 0.04 12.72
CA VAL A 438 22.35 0.62 11.86
C VAL A 438 23.22 1.62 12.64
N LEU A 439 22.62 2.43 13.53
CA LEU A 439 23.38 3.30 14.44
C LEU A 439 24.29 2.52 15.39
N GLN A 440 23.89 1.31 15.81
CA GLN A 440 24.71 0.43 16.63
C GLN A 440 25.82 -0.26 15.83
N TRP A 441 25.52 -0.73 14.62
CA TRP A 441 26.47 -1.46 13.77
C TRP A 441 27.52 -0.53 13.17
N ARG A 442 27.14 0.73 12.89
CA ARG A 442 27.99 1.77 12.29
C ARG A 442 28.74 1.22 11.08
N PRO A 443 28.06 0.76 10.01
CA PRO A 443 28.76 0.36 8.79
C PRO A 443 29.57 1.53 8.24
N ASP A 444 30.52 1.26 7.37
CA ASP A 444 31.22 2.29 6.60
C ASP A 444 30.43 2.58 5.31
N LEU A 445 29.89 1.51 4.71
CA LEU A 445 29.09 1.52 3.49
C LEU A 445 27.76 0.78 3.69
N LEU A 446 26.67 1.34 3.16
CA LEU A 446 25.43 0.61 2.93
C LEU A 446 25.37 0.19 1.46
N ALA A 447 25.30 -1.10 1.20
CA ALA A 447 24.93 -1.69 -0.08
C ALA A 447 23.40 -1.91 -0.08
N ALA A 448 22.67 -0.93 -0.59
CA ALA A 448 21.21 -0.93 -0.64
C ALA A 448 20.70 -1.31 -2.04
N GLY A 449 19.40 -1.59 -2.15
CA GLY A 449 18.74 -1.91 -3.41
C GLY A 449 18.72 -0.74 -4.40
N HIS A 450 18.27 -1.00 -5.62
CA HIS A 450 18.07 -0.03 -6.68
C HIS A 450 19.29 0.86 -7.01
N ARG A 451 20.46 0.24 -7.14
CA ARG A 451 21.75 0.85 -7.50
C ARG A 451 22.24 1.90 -6.50
N THR A 452 21.92 1.71 -5.23
CA THR A 452 22.31 2.65 -4.19
C THR A 452 23.33 2.04 -3.25
N TYR A 453 24.52 2.64 -3.23
CA TYR A 453 25.57 2.28 -2.30
C TYR A 453 26.19 3.58 -1.79
N PHE A 454 26.04 3.82 -0.48
CA PHE A 454 26.28 5.14 0.10
C PHE A 454 26.90 5.05 1.48
N ARG A 455 27.67 6.08 1.83
CA ARG A 455 28.42 6.14 3.08
C ARG A 455 27.48 6.34 4.27
N PHE A 456 27.81 5.66 5.36
CA PHE A 456 27.06 5.79 6.60
C PHE A 456 27.21 7.20 7.21
N ARG A 457 26.07 7.79 7.59
CA ARG A 457 26.03 9.02 8.40
C ARG A 457 25.05 8.85 9.55
N ALA A 458 25.52 8.98 10.79
CA ALA A 458 24.67 8.83 11.97
C ALA A 458 23.51 9.85 12.00
N SER A 459 23.71 11.06 11.44
CA SER A 459 22.68 12.10 11.30
C SER A 459 21.45 11.61 10.54
N ARG A 460 21.63 10.88 9.44
CA ARG A 460 20.57 10.29 8.62
C ARG A 460 19.67 9.38 9.46
N PHE A 461 20.25 8.40 10.15
CA PHE A 461 19.47 7.44 10.92
C PHE A 461 18.80 8.07 12.15
N ARG A 462 19.40 9.09 12.77
CA ARG A 462 18.73 9.88 13.80
C ARG A 462 17.52 10.66 13.27
N LYS A 463 17.58 11.16 12.03
CA LYS A 463 16.42 11.78 11.35
C LYS A 463 15.34 10.74 11.06
N VAL A 464 15.72 9.55 10.59
CA VAL A 464 14.78 8.44 10.39
C VAL A 464 14.03 8.08 11.68
N LEU A 465 14.71 8.07 12.84
CA LEU A 465 14.04 7.83 14.13
C LEU A 465 12.96 8.88 14.44
N ARG A 466 13.25 10.16 14.21
CA ARG A 466 12.27 11.25 14.40
C ARG A 466 11.13 11.17 13.38
N TRP A 467 11.46 10.88 12.12
CA TRP A 467 10.48 10.68 11.06
C TRP A 467 9.54 9.53 11.40
N ALA A 468 10.05 8.36 11.79
CA ALA A 468 9.23 7.18 12.07
C ALA A 468 8.20 7.46 13.18
N SER A 469 8.59 8.20 14.23
CA SER A 469 7.65 8.62 15.28
C SER A 469 6.59 9.57 14.75
N ARG A 470 6.97 10.60 13.99
CA ARG A 470 6.03 11.58 13.42
C ARG A 470 5.07 10.94 12.42
N ALA A 471 5.60 10.09 11.54
CA ALA A 471 4.83 9.32 10.58
C ALA A 471 3.82 8.42 11.29
N LYS A 472 4.24 7.73 12.37
CA LYS A 472 3.33 6.89 13.16
C LYS A 472 2.16 7.70 13.69
N SER A 473 2.42 8.85 14.30
CA SER A 473 1.38 9.74 14.79
C SER A 473 0.47 10.28 13.69
N ALA A 474 1.01 10.61 12.52
CA ALA A 474 0.24 11.11 11.39
C ALA A 474 -0.74 10.04 10.84
N VAL A 475 -0.29 8.79 10.69
CA VAL A 475 -1.17 7.68 10.28
C VAL A 475 -2.20 7.38 11.35
N GLN A 476 -1.78 7.27 12.62
CA GLN A 476 -2.67 7.02 13.76
C GLN A 476 -3.79 8.07 13.87
N ALA A 477 -3.48 9.34 13.58
CA ALA A 477 -4.47 10.41 13.64
C ALA A 477 -5.61 10.26 12.60
N LEU A 478 -5.38 9.50 11.53
CA LEU A 478 -6.39 9.17 10.52
C LEU A 478 -7.20 7.92 10.87
N CYS A 479 -6.78 7.11 11.84
CA CYS A 479 -7.42 5.86 12.24
C CYS A 479 -8.65 6.13 13.13
N PRO A 480 -9.86 5.63 12.81
CA PRO A 480 -11.07 5.82 13.60
C PRO A 480 -10.96 5.37 15.06
N THR A 481 -10.26 4.26 15.31
CA THR A 481 -10.02 3.71 16.66
C THR A 481 -8.74 4.26 17.31
N GLY A 482 -7.90 4.97 16.54
CA GLY A 482 -6.55 5.36 16.94
C GLY A 482 -5.53 4.22 16.94
N ASP A 483 -5.93 3.01 16.56
CA ASP A 483 -5.08 1.82 16.51
C ASP A 483 -4.72 1.44 15.07
N LEU A 484 -3.41 1.45 14.77
CA LEU A 484 -2.91 1.06 13.45
C LEU A 484 -3.19 -0.40 13.12
N GLU A 485 -3.21 -1.30 14.10
CA GLU A 485 -3.46 -2.72 13.87
C GLU A 485 -4.91 -3.01 13.46
N ASN A 486 -5.83 -2.15 13.89
CA ASN A 486 -7.25 -2.28 13.57
C ASN A 486 -7.61 -1.52 12.29
N ASP A 487 -7.00 -0.36 12.05
CA ASP A 487 -7.50 0.53 11.01
C ASP A 487 -6.57 0.63 9.79
N TYR A 488 -5.26 0.41 9.95
CA TYR A 488 -4.29 0.69 8.88
C TYR A 488 -3.50 -0.53 8.40
N HIS A 489 -3.08 -1.40 9.31
CA HIS A 489 -2.41 -2.64 8.95
C HIS A 489 -3.43 -3.67 8.47
N LEU A 490 -3.18 -4.28 7.31
CA LEU A 490 -4.06 -5.30 6.77
C LEU A 490 -4.18 -6.47 7.74
N HIS A 491 -5.39 -6.76 8.20
CA HIS A 491 -5.65 -7.73 9.27
C HIS A 491 -5.08 -9.13 8.99
N SER A 492 -5.10 -9.56 7.74
CA SER A 492 -4.51 -10.83 7.26
C SER A 492 -3.00 -10.88 7.49
N ILE A 493 -2.29 -9.80 7.16
CA ILE A 493 -0.83 -9.62 7.29
C ILE A 493 -0.44 -9.31 8.75
N ALA A 494 -1.27 -8.57 9.48
CA ALA A 494 -1.02 -8.19 10.87
C ALA A 494 -0.97 -9.41 11.80
N ARG A 495 -1.79 -10.44 11.54
CA ARG A 495 -1.73 -11.73 12.25
C ARG A 495 -0.46 -12.53 11.95
N GLU A 496 0.19 -12.29 10.82
CA GLU A 496 1.42 -13.00 10.43
C GLU A 496 2.70 -12.36 10.98
N SER A 497 2.59 -11.14 11.52
CA SER A 497 3.71 -10.35 12.06
C SER A 497 3.77 -10.32 13.60
N ARG A 498 2.73 -10.84 14.27
CA ARG A 498 2.70 -11.21 15.69
C ARG A 498 3.22 -12.64 15.84
#